data_AF-A0A3A4FKM4-F1
#
_entry.id   AF-A0A3A4FKM4-F1
#
_cell.length_a   1.000
_cell.length_b   1.000
_cell.length_c   1.000
_cell.angle_alpha   90.00
_cell.angle_beta   90.00
_cell.angle_gamma   90.00
#
_symmetry.space_group_name_H-M   'P 1'
#
loop_
_entity.id
_entity.type
_entity.pdbx_description
1 polymer ?
#
loop_
_entity_poly.entity_id
_entity_poly.type
_entity_poly.pdbx_seq_one_letter_code
_entity_poly.pdbx_strand_id
1 'polypeptide(L)'
;MMLDQMSGTAVSQLALVNMTGEVDAEWMTALKGTSSAWSMHTMPRLSDIQVALEEKEDIHAVIVCTPPEKCIVRALRAAGEPSEALVAWQDFAESLVRLHGRFWQRMTVIDTTLATPDGFEVLAQRIESVAGITLSGLNELPVTSTAARLGTETVDLDLAALQLLSMRRPEQLRGELEAITLSDSTKPYIPELVESYLQQRSRGRESVRKQDREFSATKKDLEAAQEENSMIIEQLHKTQEELERYVLRQREQSAKIEALSRGREYRQAKVAELEQKVEGFRRGRDYRKERIAELESELQEREDKLKWLRSVSEKHRQAAREFRAESRERQERMESLEKRLADLDSKLKSMRSSRSWRYTKPLRRLNGTGD
;
A
#
# COMPACT_ATOMS: atom_id res chain seq x y z
N MET A 1 19.31 -86.37 18.05
CA MET A 1 18.71 -87.72 18.16
C MET A 1 18.10 -87.94 19.56
N MET A 2 17.23 -87.02 20.01
CA MET A 2 16.42 -87.13 21.24
C MET A 2 15.15 -86.26 21.08
N LEU A 3 14.36 -86.49 20.03
CA LEU A 3 13.14 -85.71 19.74
C LEU A 3 11.92 -86.58 19.41
N ASP A 4 11.94 -87.88 19.75
CA ASP A 4 10.97 -88.83 19.18
C ASP A 4 10.01 -89.48 20.20
N GLN A 5 9.83 -88.87 21.37
CA GLN A 5 8.84 -89.33 22.36
C GLN A 5 8.08 -88.19 23.06
N MET A 6 7.81 -87.09 22.35
CA MET A 6 6.71 -86.22 22.80
C MET A 6 5.42 -86.90 22.37
N SER A 7 4.85 -87.69 23.29
CA SER A 7 3.50 -88.24 23.17
C SER A 7 2.55 -87.06 22.96
N GLY A 8 2.14 -86.87 21.70
CA GLY A 8 1.19 -85.83 21.33
C GLY A 8 -0.07 -86.03 22.15
N THR A 9 -0.38 -85.06 23.02
CA THR A 9 -1.68 -84.94 23.64
C THR A 9 -2.72 -84.93 22.53
N ALA A 10 -3.57 -85.96 22.49
CA ALA A 10 -4.58 -86.09 21.45
C ALA A 10 -5.51 -84.86 21.53
N VAL A 11 -5.39 -83.97 20.55
CA VAL A 11 -6.25 -82.79 20.44
C VAL A 11 -7.68 -83.30 20.28
N SER A 12 -8.53 -82.94 21.24
CA SER A 12 -9.90 -83.44 21.32
C SER A 12 -10.91 -82.39 20.86
N GLN A 13 -10.50 -81.12 20.82
CA GLN A 13 -11.38 -79.98 20.51
C GLN A 13 -10.71 -79.04 19.52
N LEU A 14 -11.46 -78.57 18.53
CA LEU A 14 -10.99 -77.57 17.59
C LEU A 14 -11.77 -76.27 17.79
N ALA A 15 -11.03 -75.20 18.08
CA ALA A 15 -11.57 -73.87 18.31
C ALA A 15 -11.34 -73.00 17.07
N LEU A 16 -12.43 -72.56 16.46
CA LEU A 16 -12.37 -71.68 15.30
C LEU A 16 -12.50 -70.23 15.72
N VAL A 17 -11.52 -69.42 15.37
CA VAL A 17 -11.50 -68.00 15.72
C VAL A 17 -11.50 -67.15 14.47
N ASN A 18 -12.62 -66.47 14.25
CA ASN A 18 -12.79 -65.55 13.15
C ASN A 18 -12.37 -64.13 13.55
N MET A 19 -11.21 -63.69 13.06
CA MET A 19 -10.70 -62.33 13.29
C MET A 19 -11.04 -61.37 12.14
N THR A 20 -11.81 -61.80 11.14
CA THR A 20 -12.13 -60.93 9.99
C THR A 20 -13.09 -59.82 10.35
N GLY A 21 -13.80 -59.94 11.48
CA GLY A 21 -14.83 -58.99 11.92
C GLY A 21 -16.09 -59.00 11.04
N GLU A 22 -16.24 -60.00 10.16
CA GLU A 22 -17.45 -60.25 9.39
C GLU A 22 -18.21 -61.41 10.05
N VAL A 23 -19.44 -61.13 10.48
CA VAL A 23 -20.25 -62.03 11.32
C VAL A 23 -20.77 -63.25 10.52
N ASP A 24 -20.87 -63.12 9.20
CA ASP A 24 -21.61 -64.05 8.33
C ASP A 24 -20.76 -64.61 7.19
N ALA A 25 -19.59 -65.14 7.52
CA ALA A 25 -18.78 -65.77 6.50
C ALA A 25 -19.35 -67.18 6.21
N GLU A 26 -19.88 -67.40 5.01
CA GLU A 26 -20.54 -68.64 4.56
C GLU A 26 -19.72 -69.91 4.83
N TRP A 27 -18.39 -69.78 4.89
CA TRP A 27 -17.47 -70.86 5.28
C TRP A 27 -17.62 -71.28 6.75
N MET A 28 -17.96 -70.36 7.67
CA MET A 28 -18.28 -70.68 9.07
C MET A 28 -19.53 -71.57 9.15
N THR A 29 -20.53 -71.29 8.31
CA THR A 29 -21.75 -72.13 8.24
C THR A 29 -21.47 -73.50 7.65
N ALA A 30 -20.55 -73.60 6.70
CA ALA A 30 -20.12 -74.89 6.16
C ALA A 30 -19.35 -75.74 7.17
N LEU A 31 -18.50 -75.11 7.98
CA LEU A 31 -17.79 -75.80 9.06
C LEU A 31 -18.72 -76.36 10.13
N LYS A 32 -19.82 -75.66 10.45
CA LYS A 32 -20.86 -76.17 11.36
C LYS A 32 -21.53 -77.46 10.87
N GLY A 33 -21.51 -77.72 9.56
CA GLY A 33 -22.08 -78.92 8.95
C GLY A 33 -21.22 -80.18 9.13
N THR A 34 -19.96 -80.04 9.53
CA THR A 34 -19.06 -81.19 9.73
C THR A 34 -19.31 -81.88 11.07
N SER A 35 -19.39 -83.21 11.05
CA SER A 35 -20.00 -84.02 12.11
C SER A 35 -19.07 -84.37 13.30
N SER A 36 -17.96 -83.67 13.51
CA SER A 36 -17.02 -84.01 14.59
C SER A 36 -16.27 -82.81 15.20
N ALA A 37 -16.31 -82.73 16.54
CA ALA A 37 -15.37 -82.03 17.45
C ALA A 37 -15.16 -80.51 17.34
N TRP A 38 -16.00 -79.74 16.63
CA TRP A 38 -15.94 -78.27 16.67
C TRP A 38 -16.64 -77.72 17.91
N SER A 39 -15.86 -77.35 18.93
CA SER A 39 -16.34 -76.39 19.93
C SER A 39 -16.19 -75.00 19.33
N MET A 40 -17.21 -74.56 18.58
CA MET A 40 -17.20 -73.25 17.96
C MET A 40 -17.33 -72.17 19.04
N HIS A 41 -16.18 -71.69 19.51
CA HIS A 41 -16.09 -70.55 20.39
C HIS A 41 -15.75 -69.32 19.54
N THR A 42 -16.75 -68.49 19.27
CA THR A 42 -16.50 -67.18 18.68
C THR A 42 -15.77 -66.32 19.71
N MET A 43 -14.45 -66.28 19.63
CA MET A 43 -13.58 -65.47 20.49
C MET A 43 -13.16 -64.21 19.72
N PRO A 44 -13.81 -63.06 19.95
CA PRO A 44 -13.54 -61.85 19.17
C PRO A 44 -12.19 -61.20 19.48
N ARG A 45 -11.51 -61.62 20.56
CA ARG A 45 -10.24 -61.05 21.02
C ARG A 45 -9.17 -62.12 21.14
N LEU A 46 -7.94 -61.78 20.76
CA LEU A 46 -6.77 -62.67 20.91
C LEU A 46 -6.51 -63.07 22.36
N SER A 47 -6.86 -62.21 23.33
CA SER A 47 -6.75 -62.50 24.76
C SER A 47 -7.55 -63.74 25.18
N ASP A 48 -8.74 -63.91 24.59
CA ASP A 48 -9.67 -64.96 24.97
C ASP A 48 -9.17 -66.31 24.43
N ILE A 49 -8.55 -66.28 23.24
CA ILE A 49 -7.86 -67.44 22.65
C ILE A 49 -6.69 -67.86 23.53
N GLN A 50 -5.90 -66.88 24.00
CA GLN A 50 -4.77 -67.17 24.87
C GLN A 50 -5.22 -67.87 26.15
N VAL A 51 -6.25 -67.34 26.82
CA VAL A 51 -6.80 -67.95 28.04
C VAL A 51 -7.30 -69.37 27.75
N ALA A 52 -8.02 -69.58 26.65
CA ALA A 52 -8.52 -70.90 26.28
C ALA A 52 -7.41 -71.92 25.98
N LEU A 53 -6.33 -71.49 25.31
CA LEU A 53 -5.16 -72.34 25.04
C LEU A 53 -4.34 -72.64 26.31
N GLU A 54 -4.34 -71.74 27.29
CA GLU A 54 -3.70 -71.93 28.60
C GLU A 54 -4.52 -72.84 29.53
N GLU A 55 -5.85 -72.70 29.54
CA GLU A 55 -6.74 -73.47 30.43
C GLU A 55 -6.93 -74.93 29.99
N LYS A 56 -6.91 -75.17 28.68
CA LYS A 56 -7.24 -76.47 28.10
C LYS A 56 -6.13 -76.91 27.16
N GLU A 57 -5.44 -78.01 27.46
CA GLU A 57 -4.34 -78.53 26.63
C GLU A 57 -4.82 -79.23 25.35
N ASP A 58 -6.10 -79.63 25.30
CA ASP A 58 -6.71 -80.41 24.22
C ASP A 58 -7.32 -79.57 23.09
N ILE A 59 -7.20 -78.23 23.17
CA ILE A 59 -7.70 -77.31 22.14
C ILE A 59 -6.64 -77.03 21.07
N HIS A 60 -7.02 -77.13 19.80
CA HIS A 60 -6.28 -76.58 18.66
C HIS A 60 -7.04 -75.38 18.07
N ALA A 61 -6.39 -74.22 18.03
CA ALA A 61 -7.00 -72.98 17.55
C ALA A 61 -6.71 -72.76 16.06
N VAL A 62 -7.76 -72.62 15.25
CA VAL A 62 -7.65 -72.19 13.85
C VAL A 62 -8.06 -70.73 13.77
N ILE A 63 -7.11 -69.85 13.45
CA ILE A 63 -7.32 -68.41 13.39
C ILE A 63 -7.40 -67.97 11.94
N VAL A 64 -8.51 -67.33 11.57
CA VAL A 64 -8.69 -66.76 10.24
C VAL A 64 -8.31 -65.30 10.24
N CYS A 65 -7.28 -64.97 9.47
CA CYS A 65 -6.72 -63.63 9.37
C CYS A 65 -7.00 -63.01 8.00
N THR A 66 -7.47 -61.78 8.03
CA THR A 66 -7.62 -60.95 6.84
C THR A 66 -6.23 -60.44 6.40
N PRO A 67 -5.94 -60.39 5.09
CA PRO A 67 -4.71 -59.83 4.56
C PRO A 67 -4.44 -58.44 5.13
N PRO A 68 -3.16 -58.10 5.41
CA PRO A 68 -2.82 -56.86 6.07
C PRO A 68 -3.32 -55.63 5.30
N GLU A 69 -3.34 -55.68 3.97
CA GLU A 69 -3.87 -54.61 3.13
C GLU A 69 -5.35 -54.37 3.42
N LYS A 70 -6.16 -55.44 3.44
CA LYS A 70 -7.59 -55.37 3.67
C LYS A 70 -7.92 -54.93 5.10
N CYS A 71 -7.12 -55.36 6.09
CA CYS A 71 -7.22 -54.89 7.48
C CYS A 71 -7.04 -53.38 7.58
N ILE A 72 -5.98 -52.84 6.95
CA ILE A 72 -5.69 -51.41 6.98
C ILE A 72 -6.74 -50.62 6.20
N VAL A 73 -7.18 -51.09 5.04
CA VAL A 73 -8.27 -50.44 4.28
C VAL A 73 -9.56 -50.39 5.09
N ARG A 74 -9.91 -51.48 5.79
CA ARG A 74 -11.07 -51.50 6.70
C ARG A 74 -10.91 -50.51 7.85
N ALA A 75 -9.72 -50.44 8.46
CA ALA A 75 -9.44 -49.49 9.54
C ALA A 75 -9.45 -48.04 9.05
N LEU A 76 -8.89 -47.74 7.88
CA LEU A 76 -8.93 -46.43 7.23
C LEU A 76 -10.37 -45.98 6.96
N ARG A 77 -11.26 -46.90 6.56
CA ARG A 77 -12.69 -46.59 6.39
C ARG A 77 -13.39 -46.31 7.71
N ALA A 78 -12.98 -46.95 8.81
CA ALA A 78 -13.62 -46.82 10.10
C ALA A 78 -13.14 -45.59 10.90
N ALA A 79 -11.82 -45.35 10.94
CA ALA A 79 -11.19 -44.34 11.79
C ALA A 79 -10.71 -43.08 11.04
N GLY A 80 -10.54 -43.16 9.72
CA GLY A 80 -10.11 -42.02 8.88
C GLY A 80 -8.62 -41.65 8.99
N GLU A 81 -7.96 -41.89 10.13
CA GLU A 81 -6.53 -41.57 10.30
C GLU A 81 -5.59 -42.75 9.94
N PRO A 82 -4.63 -42.55 9.01
CA PRO A 82 -3.66 -43.58 8.62
C PRO A 82 -2.77 -44.09 9.75
N SER A 83 -2.39 -43.23 10.68
CA SER A 83 -1.55 -43.57 11.83
C SER A 83 -2.25 -44.53 12.79
N GLU A 84 -3.51 -44.25 13.12
CA GLU A 84 -4.30 -45.09 14.03
C GLU A 84 -4.58 -46.46 13.41
N ALA A 85 -4.95 -46.49 12.12
CA ALA A 85 -5.16 -47.73 11.37
C ALA A 85 -3.91 -48.62 11.35
N LEU A 86 -2.73 -48.00 11.15
CA LEU A 86 -1.46 -48.73 11.13
C LEU A 86 -1.09 -49.26 12.52
N VAL A 87 -1.21 -48.45 13.57
CA VAL A 87 -0.90 -48.85 14.96
C VAL A 87 -1.81 -49.99 15.40
N ALA A 88 -3.12 -49.89 15.15
CA ALA A 88 -4.07 -50.95 15.51
C ALA A 88 -3.74 -52.28 14.80
N TRP A 89 -3.36 -52.22 13.52
CA TRP A 89 -2.93 -53.41 12.78
C TRP A 89 -1.59 -53.96 13.30
N GLN A 90 -0.62 -53.11 13.65
CA GLN A 90 0.66 -53.54 14.21
C GLN A 90 0.48 -54.24 15.56
N ASP A 91 -0.31 -53.65 16.47
CA ASP A 91 -0.59 -54.23 17.78
C ASP A 91 -1.26 -55.61 17.66
N PHE A 92 -2.19 -55.73 16.70
CA PHE A 92 -2.82 -57.00 16.36
C PHE A 92 -1.81 -58.02 15.82
N ALA A 93 -1.01 -57.63 14.82
CA ALA A 93 0.00 -58.48 14.19
C ALA A 93 1.03 -58.99 15.20
N GLU A 94 1.56 -58.10 16.04
CA GLU A 94 2.52 -58.44 17.09
C GLU A 94 1.94 -59.40 18.12
N SER A 95 0.69 -59.18 18.53
CA SER A 95 0.00 -60.05 19.47
C SER A 95 -0.22 -61.44 18.88
N LEU A 96 -0.60 -61.53 17.61
CA LEU A 96 -0.83 -62.79 16.91
C LEU A 96 0.48 -63.56 16.70
N VAL A 97 1.55 -62.91 16.23
CA VAL A 97 2.87 -63.53 16.05
C VAL A 97 3.40 -64.05 17.39
N ARG A 98 3.25 -63.26 18.47
CA ARG A 98 3.66 -63.67 19.82
C ARG A 98 2.87 -64.87 20.32
N LEU A 99 1.55 -64.87 20.12
CA LEU A 99 0.69 -65.98 20.50
C LEU A 99 1.04 -67.25 19.71
N HIS A 100 1.29 -67.12 18.40
CA HIS A 100 1.74 -68.22 17.55
C HIS A 100 3.07 -68.79 18.01
N GLY A 101 4.05 -67.93 18.31
CA GLY A 101 5.35 -68.37 18.82
C GLY A 101 5.23 -69.21 20.10
N ARG A 102 4.26 -68.91 20.96
CA ARG A 102 4.00 -69.64 22.20
C ARG A 102 3.24 -70.95 21.99
N PHE A 103 2.30 -71.00 21.05
CA PHE A 103 1.39 -72.14 20.83
C PHE A 103 1.47 -72.73 19.41
N TRP A 104 2.65 -72.72 18.78
CA TRP A 104 2.80 -73.06 17.35
C TRP A 104 2.31 -74.47 16.97
N GLN A 105 2.32 -75.43 17.91
CA GLN A 105 1.80 -76.79 17.67
C GLN A 105 0.28 -76.88 17.76
N ARG A 106 -0.34 -75.93 18.47
CA ARG A 106 -1.76 -75.94 18.83
C ARG A 106 -2.52 -74.79 18.18
N MET A 107 -1.89 -74.11 17.22
CA MET A 107 -2.45 -72.96 16.54
C MET A 107 -2.12 -73.01 15.06
N THR A 108 -3.11 -72.73 14.22
CA THR A 108 -2.93 -72.64 12.76
C THR A 108 -3.56 -71.34 12.29
N VAL A 109 -2.77 -70.51 11.62
CA VAL A 109 -3.23 -69.24 11.06
C VAL A 109 -3.50 -69.43 9.58
N ILE A 110 -4.67 -69.01 9.11
CA ILE A 110 -5.10 -69.14 7.72
C ILE A 110 -5.50 -67.79 7.16
N ASP A 111 -5.19 -67.56 5.89
CA ASP A 111 -5.69 -66.39 5.17
C ASP A 111 -7.18 -66.60 4.82
N THR A 112 -7.97 -65.54 4.89
CA THR A 112 -9.30 -65.45 4.26
C THR A 112 -9.36 -65.93 2.82
N THR A 113 -8.26 -65.86 2.06
CA THR A 113 -8.21 -66.38 0.69
C THR A 113 -8.35 -67.91 0.63
N LEU A 114 -7.97 -68.63 1.68
CA LEU A 114 -8.20 -70.07 1.82
C LEU A 114 -9.63 -70.42 2.28
N ALA A 115 -10.47 -69.42 2.54
CA ALA A 115 -11.89 -69.64 2.84
C ALA A 115 -12.73 -69.95 1.58
N THR A 116 -12.07 -70.27 0.46
CA THR A 116 -12.69 -70.84 -0.73
C THR A 116 -12.85 -72.36 -0.57
N PRO A 117 -13.78 -73.00 -1.30
CA PRO A 117 -13.94 -74.46 -1.28
C PRO A 117 -12.63 -75.20 -1.56
N ASP A 118 -11.82 -74.71 -2.51
CA ASP A 118 -10.53 -75.30 -2.88
C ASP A 118 -9.48 -75.12 -1.77
N GLY A 119 -9.44 -73.96 -1.13
CA GLY A 119 -8.55 -73.70 0.00
C GLY A 119 -8.87 -74.55 1.24
N PHE A 120 -10.12 -75.01 1.36
CA PHE A 120 -10.55 -75.86 2.46
C PHE A 120 -9.87 -77.23 2.44
N GLU A 121 -9.68 -77.85 1.28
CA GLU A 121 -9.00 -79.16 1.21
C GLU A 121 -7.57 -79.07 1.74
N VAL A 122 -6.87 -77.99 1.39
CA VAL A 122 -5.51 -77.70 1.86
C VAL A 122 -5.52 -77.50 3.38
N LEU A 123 -6.51 -76.79 3.91
CA LEU A 123 -6.69 -76.61 5.34
C LEU A 123 -6.95 -77.94 6.05
N ALA A 124 -7.84 -78.77 5.52
CA ALA A 124 -8.20 -80.07 6.08
C ALA A 124 -6.98 -80.99 6.17
N GLN A 125 -6.21 -81.12 5.09
CA GLN A 125 -4.96 -81.88 5.06
C GLN A 125 -3.94 -81.35 6.08
N ARG A 126 -3.88 -80.03 6.26
CA ARG A 126 -2.95 -79.42 7.20
C ARG A 126 -3.37 -79.62 8.65
N ILE A 127 -4.65 -79.49 8.97
CA ILE A 127 -5.18 -79.78 10.31
C ILE A 127 -5.02 -81.26 10.63
N GLU A 128 -5.27 -82.14 9.67
CA GLU A 128 -5.06 -83.59 9.85
C GLU A 128 -3.59 -83.91 10.14
N SER A 129 -2.65 -83.31 9.41
CA SER A 129 -1.21 -83.55 9.64
C SER A 129 -0.66 -82.92 10.92
N VAL A 130 -1.20 -81.79 11.38
CA VAL A 130 -0.72 -81.09 12.59
C VAL A 130 -1.43 -81.56 13.85
N ALA A 131 -2.76 -81.67 13.83
CA ALA A 131 -3.59 -81.99 14.98
C ALA A 131 -4.04 -83.45 15.01
N GLY A 132 -3.86 -84.22 13.93
CA GLY A 132 -4.34 -85.61 13.84
C GLY A 132 -5.86 -85.73 13.70
N ILE A 133 -6.56 -84.64 13.38
CA ILE A 133 -8.03 -84.60 13.28
C ILE A 133 -8.43 -84.67 11.81
N THR A 134 -9.10 -85.76 11.43
CA THR A 134 -9.69 -85.94 10.11
C THR A 134 -10.97 -85.13 9.96
N LEU A 135 -10.94 -84.09 9.13
CA LEU A 135 -12.12 -83.30 8.77
C LEU A 135 -12.80 -83.96 7.56
N SER A 136 -13.82 -84.79 7.80
CA SER A 136 -14.61 -85.45 6.75
C SER A 136 -16.00 -84.80 6.61
N GLY A 137 -16.51 -84.62 5.39
CA GLY A 137 -17.94 -84.36 5.14
C GLY A 137 -18.32 -83.09 4.39
N LEU A 138 -17.41 -82.40 3.68
CA LEU A 138 -17.72 -81.16 2.97
C LEU A 138 -17.99 -81.39 1.48
N ASN A 139 -19.08 -82.09 1.15
CA ASN A 139 -19.39 -82.37 -0.25
C ASN A 139 -20.19 -81.26 -0.95
N GLU A 140 -20.80 -80.30 -0.24
CA GLU A 140 -21.66 -79.29 -0.88
C GLU A 140 -21.58 -77.94 -0.17
N LEU A 141 -20.45 -77.25 -0.36
CA LEU A 141 -20.37 -75.82 -0.07
C LEU A 141 -21.14 -75.06 -1.17
N PRO A 142 -22.14 -74.23 -0.85
CA PRO A 142 -22.75 -73.37 -1.86
C PRO A 142 -21.66 -72.45 -2.43
N VAL A 143 -21.40 -72.58 -3.74
CA VAL A 143 -20.50 -71.69 -4.48
C VAL A 143 -21.24 -70.37 -4.73
N THR A 144 -21.53 -69.63 -3.65
CA THR A 144 -21.99 -68.25 -3.75
C THR A 144 -20.75 -67.39 -3.90
N SER A 145 -20.41 -67.17 -5.17
CA SER A 145 -19.33 -66.27 -5.59
C SER A 145 -19.63 -64.84 -5.09
N THR A 146 -19.19 -64.54 -3.87
CA THR A 146 -19.13 -63.20 -3.29
C THR A 146 -17.94 -62.43 -3.87
N ALA A 147 -17.70 -62.57 -5.18
CA ALA A 147 -16.81 -61.71 -5.97
C ALA A 147 -17.41 -60.32 -6.23
N ALA A 148 -18.59 -60.01 -5.68
CA ALA A 148 -19.31 -58.80 -5.98
C ALA A 148 -19.00 -57.67 -4.98
N ARG A 149 -18.53 -56.55 -5.54
CA ARG A 149 -18.46 -55.17 -4.98
C ARG A 149 -17.12 -54.73 -4.41
N LEU A 150 -16.02 -54.94 -5.15
CA LEU A 150 -14.91 -53.98 -5.13
C LEU A 150 -15.37 -52.74 -5.90
N GLY A 151 -15.98 -51.79 -5.19
CA GLY A 151 -16.26 -50.46 -5.74
C GLY A 151 -14.95 -49.76 -6.10
N THR A 152 -14.95 -48.97 -7.17
CA THR A 152 -13.78 -48.21 -7.65
C THR A 152 -13.19 -47.26 -6.59
N GLU A 153 -13.93 -46.96 -5.52
CA GLU A 153 -13.46 -46.21 -4.35
C GLU A 153 -12.39 -46.93 -3.52
N THR A 154 -12.14 -48.23 -3.72
CA THR A 154 -11.10 -48.94 -2.95
C THR A 154 -9.69 -48.64 -3.42
N VAL A 155 -9.48 -48.25 -4.69
CA VAL A 155 -8.14 -48.23 -5.30
C VAL A 155 -7.19 -47.24 -4.61
N ASP A 156 -7.68 -46.07 -4.21
CA ASP A 156 -6.86 -45.06 -3.53
C ASP A 156 -6.51 -45.50 -2.10
N LEU A 157 -7.45 -46.16 -1.41
CA LEU A 157 -7.23 -46.71 -0.07
C LEU A 157 -6.31 -47.94 -0.11
N ASP A 158 -6.42 -48.76 -1.16
CA ASP A 158 -5.56 -49.92 -1.38
C ASP A 158 -4.11 -49.46 -1.62
N LEU A 159 -3.91 -48.38 -2.40
CA LEU A 159 -2.59 -47.78 -2.60
C LEU A 159 -2.02 -47.18 -1.31
N ALA A 160 -2.86 -46.46 -0.55
CA ALA A 160 -2.45 -45.92 0.74
C ALA A 160 -2.06 -47.03 1.74
N ALA A 161 -2.83 -48.11 1.81
CA ALA A 161 -2.53 -49.27 2.64
C ALA A 161 -1.21 -49.94 2.24
N LEU A 162 -0.96 -50.12 0.95
CA LEU A 162 0.32 -50.64 0.45
C LEU A 162 1.50 -49.72 0.80
N GLN A 163 1.31 -48.40 0.75
CA GLN A 163 2.35 -47.43 1.14
C GLN A 163 2.60 -47.42 2.65
N LEU A 164 1.59 -47.65 3.49
CA LEU A 164 1.77 -47.80 4.93
C LEU A 164 2.50 -49.11 5.27
N LEU A 165 2.18 -50.19 4.55
CA LEU A 165 2.83 -51.50 4.72
C LEU A 165 4.27 -51.54 4.22
N SER A 166 4.69 -50.61 3.37
CA SER A 166 6.09 -50.50 2.92
C SER A 166 7.00 -49.78 3.92
N MET A 167 6.45 -49.32 5.06
CA MET A 167 7.27 -48.85 6.17
C MET A 167 8.01 -50.03 6.83
N ARG A 168 9.22 -49.79 7.34
CA ARG A 168 10.14 -50.85 7.81
C ARG A 168 9.54 -51.81 8.84
N ARG A 169 8.85 -51.31 9.87
CA ARG A 169 8.26 -52.17 10.92
C ARG A 169 7.04 -52.94 10.43
N PRO A 170 6.05 -52.31 9.75
CA PRO A 170 4.98 -53.02 9.09
C PRO A 170 5.44 -54.10 8.11
N GLU A 171 6.44 -53.81 7.29
CA GLU A 171 6.96 -54.77 6.31
C GLU A 171 7.52 -56.03 6.98
N GLN A 172 8.24 -55.88 8.09
CA GLN A 172 8.74 -57.01 8.88
C GLN A 172 7.60 -57.85 9.47
N LEU A 173 6.62 -57.20 10.11
CA LEU A 173 5.47 -57.90 10.72
C LEU A 173 4.61 -58.59 9.66
N ARG A 174 4.46 -57.96 8.49
CA ARG A 174 3.82 -58.56 7.33
C ARG A 174 4.54 -59.84 6.91
N GLY A 175 5.87 -59.80 6.79
CA GLY A 175 6.66 -60.99 6.44
C GLY A 175 6.56 -62.10 7.49
N GLU A 176 6.57 -61.76 8.78
CA GLU A 176 6.35 -62.71 9.87
C GLU A 176 4.95 -63.33 9.84
N LEU A 177 3.92 -62.50 9.58
CA LEU A 177 2.55 -62.97 9.41
C LEU A 177 2.40 -63.88 8.18
N GLU A 178 2.94 -63.49 7.03
CA GLU A 178 2.93 -64.30 5.82
C GLU A 178 3.67 -65.63 6.02
N ALA A 179 4.70 -65.68 6.85
CA ALA A 179 5.42 -66.92 7.17
C ALA A 179 4.63 -67.88 8.07
N ILE A 180 3.78 -67.36 8.98
CA ILE A 180 2.93 -68.20 9.83
C ILE A 180 1.56 -68.52 9.19
N THR A 181 1.14 -67.72 8.21
CA THR A 181 -0.16 -67.84 7.57
C THR A 181 -0.10 -68.82 6.42
N LEU A 182 -0.96 -69.84 6.46
CA LEU A 182 -1.20 -70.68 5.29
C LEU A 182 -1.93 -69.82 4.26
N SER A 183 -1.33 -69.68 3.09
CA SER A 183 -1.91 -68.98 1.96
C SER A 183 -1.89 -69.89 0.73
N ASP A 184 -2.89 -69.76 -0.13
CA ASP A 184 -2.88 -70.43 -1.42
C ASP A 184 -1.84 -69.73 -2.30
N SER A 185 -0.63 -70.28 -2.35
CA SER A 185 0.46 -69.72 -3.16
C SER A 185 0.20 -69.80 -4.66
N THR A 186 -0.92 -70.41 -5.10
CA THR A 186 -1.28 -70.50 -6.51
C THR A 186 -2.09 -69.29 -6.98
N LYS A 187 -1.57 -68.07 -6.77
CA LYS A 187 -2.07 -66.93 -7.57
C LYS A 187 -1.68 -67.17 -9.03
N PRO A 188 -2.63 -67.34 -9.95
CA PRO A 188 -2.28 -67.49 -11.36
C PRO A 188 -1.59 -66.21 -11.81
N TYR A 189 -0.33 -66.33 -12.21
CA TYR A 189 0.37 -65.29 -12.95
C TYR A 189 -0.40 -65.10 -14.26
N ILE A 190 -1.22 -64.04 -14.36
CA ILE A 190 -1.94 -63.67 -15.58
C ILE A 190 -1.10 -62.60 -16.29
N PRO A 191 -0.36 -62.94 -17.37
CA PRO A 191 0.53 -62.00 -18.07
C PRO A 191 -0.21 -60.78 -18.65
N GLU A 192 -1.48 -60.96 -19.02
CA GLU A 192 -2.32 -59.91 -19.62
C GLU A 192 -2.60 -58.74 -18.66
N LEU A 193 -2.71 -59.00 -17.35
CA LEU A 193 -2.91 -57.96 -16.36
C LEU A 193 -1.63 -57.12 -16.15
N VAL A 194 -0.47 -57.77 -16.24
CA VAL A 194 0.83 -57.08 -16.19
C VAL A 194 1.01 -56.19 -17.42
N GLU A 195 0.62 -56.67 -18.60
CA GLU A 195 0.77 -55.93 -19.85
C GLU A 195 -0.16 -54.70 -19.91
N SER A 196 -1.43 -54.86 -19.49
CA SER A 196 -2.37 -53.73 -19.36
C SER A 196 -1.91 -52.69 -18.33
N TYR A 197 -1.35 -53.13 -17.19
CA TYR A 197 -0.77 -52.22 -16.19
C TYR A 197 0.44 -51.46 -16.74
N LEU A 198 1.35 -52.13 -17.47
CA LEU A 198 2.49 -51.47 -18.11
C LEU A 198 2.05 -50.45 -19.16
N GLN A 199 1.00 -50.76 -19.93
CA GLN A 199 0.42 -49.85 -20.91
C GLN A 199 -0.28 -48.64 -20.25
N GLN A 200 -0.96 -48.85 -19.13
CA GLN A 200 -1.56 -47.76 -18.35
C GLN A 200 -0.47 -46.87 -17.73
N ARG A 201 0.63 -47.47 -17.26
CA ARG A 201 1.78 -46.74 -16.72
C ARG A 201 2.52 -45.93 -17.79
N SER A 202 2.65 -46.44 -19.01
CA SER A 202 3.27 -45.68 -20.12
C SER A 202 2.41 -44.48 -20.51
N ARG A 203 1.09 -44.64 -20.60
CA ARG A 203 0.14 -43.53 -20.81
C ARG A 203 0.21 -42.49 -19.68
N GLY A 204 0.27 -42.94 -18.43
CA GLY A 204 0.45 -42.07 -17.27
C GLY A 204 1.75 -41.26 -17.36
N ARG A 205 2.88 -41.89 -17.71
CA ARG A 205 4.16 -41.21 -17.89
C ARG A 205 4.15 -40.20 -19.04
N GLU A 206 3.48 -40.50 -20.15
CA GLU A 206 3.33 -39.56 -21.26
C GLU A 206 2.48 -38.36 -20.88
N SER A 207 1.41 -38.56 -20.10
CA SER A 207 0.59 -37.48 -19.57
C SER A 207 1.39 -36.58 -18.63
N VAL A 208 2.17 -37.15 -17.70
CA VAL A 208 3.07 -36.40 -16.82
C VAL A 208 4.09 -35.61 -17.63
N ARG A 209 4.72 -36.22 -18.66
CA ARG A 209 5.66 -35.51 -19.53
C ARG A 209 5.03 -34.37 -20.32
N LYS A 210 3.76 -34.49 -20.73
CA LYS A 210 3.03 -33.40 -21.39
C LYS A 210 2.79 -32.26 -20.40
N GLN A 211 2.31 -32.58 -19.19
CA GLN A 211 2.16 -31.59 -18.13
C GLN A 211 3.48 -30.90 -17.79
N ASP A 212 4.58 -31.63 -17.66
CA ASP A 212 5.90 -31.03 -17.39
C ASP A 212 6.33 -30.05 -18.47
N ARG A 213 6.01 -30.33 -19.74
CA ARG A 213 6.29 -29.40 -20.85
C ARG A 213 5.41 -28.16 -20.78
N GLU A 214 4.13 -28.32 -20.47
CA GLU A 214 3.18 -27.21 -20.30
C GLU A 214 3.56 -26.35 -19.08
N PHE A 215 3.94 -26.95 -17.95
CA PHE A 215 4.46 -26.27 -16.78
C PHE A 215 5.78 -25.54 -17.08
N SER A 216 6.68 -26.16 -17.86
CA SER A 216 7.93 -25.52 -18.27
C SER A 216 7.68 -24.33 -19.20
N ALA A 217 6.75 -24.42 -20.14
CA ALA A 217 6.37 -23.32 -21.03
C ALA A 217 5.72 -22.17 -20.26
N THR A 218 4.71 -22.45 -19.46
CA THR A 218 4.03 -21.45 -18.63
C THR A 218 4.96 -20.79 -17.63
N LYS A 219 5.93 -21.51 -17.07
CA LYS A 219 6.97 -20.93 -16.21
C LYS A 219 7.83 -19.92 -16.96
N LYS A 220 8.25 -20.23 -18.19
CA LYS A 220 9.04 -19.29 -19.02
C LYS A 220 8.23 -18.06 -19.38
N ASP A 221 6.95 -18.22 -19.72
CA ASP A 221 6.06 -17.09 -20.02
C ASP A 221 5.87 -16.20 -18.78
N LEU A 222 5.77 -16.80 -17.59
CA LEU A 222 5.70 -16.07 -16.33
C LEU A 222 6.99 -15.29 -16.04
N GLU A 223 8.15 -15.91 -16.25
CA GLU A 223 9.45 -15.26 -16.09
C GLU A 223 9.60 -14.08 -17.06
N ALA A 224 9.24 -14.26 -18.34
CA ALA A 224 9.26 -13.19 -19.35
C ALA A 224 8.31 -12.03 -18.97
N ALA A 225 7.11 -12.33 -18.48
CA ALA A 225 6.17 -11.31 -18.02
C ALA A 225 6.65 -10.59 -16.74
N GLN A 226 7.38 -11.27 -15.86
CA GLN A 226 8.00 -10.66 -14.69
C GLN A 226 9.14 -9.71 -15.08
N GLU A 227 9.97 -10.10 -16.04
CA GLU A 227 11.01 -9.24 -16.60
C GLU A 227 10.40 -8.00 -17.27
N GLU A 228 9.36 -8.17 -18.09
CA GLU A 228 8.63 -7.05 -18.70
C GLU A 228 8.05 -6.09 -17.65
N ASN A 229 7.37 -6.62 -16.64
CA ASN A 229 6.84 -5.81 -15.54
C ASN A 229 7.96 -5.06 -14.79
N SER A 230 9.12 -5.69 -14.57
CA SER A 230 10.26 -5.04 -13.92
C SER A 230 10.78 -3.85 -14.74
N MET A 231 10.88 -4.01 -16.07
CA MET A 231 11.29 -2.94 -16.97
C MET A 231 10.28 -1.79 -17.01
N ILE A 232 8.98 -2.10 -17.02
CA ILE A 232 7.91 -1.08 -16.99
C ILE A 232 7.96 -0.29 -15.68
N ILE A 233 8.17 -0.96 -14.55
CA ILE A 233 8.30 -0.29 -13.23
C ILE A 233 9.49 0.67 -13.24
N GLU A 234 10.64 0.27 -13.78
CA GLU A 234 11.80 1.16 -13.90
C GLU A 234 11.52 2.37 -14.81
N GLN A 235 10.83 2.17 -15.93
CA GLN A 235 10.41 3.27 -16.81
C GLN A 235 9.43 4.22 -16.09
N LEU A 236 8.50 3.68 -15.31
CA LEU A 236 7.55 4.47 -14.54
C LEU A 236 8.25 5.29 -13.46
N HIS A 237 9.24 4.73 -12.77
CA HIS A 237 10.07 5.49 -11.81
C HIS A 237 10.83 6.63 -12.49
N LYS A 238 11.46 6.38 -13.66
CA LYS A 238 12.17 7.44 -14.42
C LYS A 238 11.24 8.57 -14.82
N THR A 239 10.06 8.24 -15.34
CA THR A 239 9.07 9.26 -15.75
C THR A 239 8.51 10.02 -14.54
N GLN A 240 8.30 9.35 -13.39
CA GLN A 240 7.93 10.02 -12.14
C GLN A 240 9.01 11.01 -11.69
N GLU A 241 10.28 10.61 -11.67
CA GLU A 241 11.38 11.51 -11.31
C GLU A 241 11.46 12.73 -12.25
N GLU A 242 11.26 12.52 -13.56
CA GLU A 242 11.25 13.61 -14.54
C GLU A 242 10.09 14.59 -14.30
N LEU A 243 8.90 14.07 -13.97
CA LEU A 243 7.74 14.88 -13.61
C LEU A 243 7.95 15.65 -12.32
N GLU A 244 8.53 15.04 -11.28
CA GLU A 244 8.88 15.71 -10.03
C GLU A 244 9.87 16.85 -10.28
N ARG A 245 10.92 16.61 -11.08
CA ARG A 245 11.87 17.65 -11.49
C ARG A 245 11.20 18.76 -12.30
N TYR A 246 10.22 18.43 -13.14
CA TYR A 246 9.46 19.42 -13.89
C TYR A 246 8.61 20.30 -12.97
N VAL A 247 7.86 19.69 -12.04
CA VAL A 247 7.01 20.40 -11.07
C VAL A 247 7.85 21.30 -10.16
N LEU A 248 9.01 20.84 -9.69
CA LEU A 248 9.93 21.65 -8.89
C LEU A 248 10.44 22.88 -9.68
N ARG A 249 10.89 22.68 -10.93
CA ARG A 249 11.29 23.79 -11.81
C ARG A 249 10.15 24.78 -12.06
N GLN A 250 8.93 24.29 -12.25
CA GLN A 250 7.76 25.14 -12.45
C GLN A 250 7.45 25.97 -11.20
N ARG A 251 7.54 25.37 -10.01
CA ARG A 251 7.38 26.09 -8.73
C ARG A 251 8.44 27.16 -8.55
N GLU A 252 9.70 26.84 -8.79
CA GLU A 252 10.80 27.82 -8.74
C GLU A 252 10.58 28.98 -9.71
N GLN A 253 10.16 28.69 -10.94
CA GLN A 253 9.84 29.72 -11.93
C GLN A 253 8.66 30.57 -11.47
N SER A 254 7.60 29.98 -10.92
CA SER A 254 6.44 30.72 -10.40
C SER A 254 6.84 31.64 -9.24
N ALA A 255 7.66 31.16 -8.29
CA ALA A 255 8.17 31.96 -7.19
C ALA A 255 9.06 33.11 -7.69
N LYS A 256 9.88 32.87 -8.73
CA LYS A 256 10.69 33.90 -9.38
C LYS A 256 9.83 34.95 -10.08
N ILE A 257 8.75 34.55 -10.76
CA ILE A 257 7.80 35.47 -11.40
C ILE A 257 7.11 36.33 -10.34
N GLU A 258 6.66 35.74 -9.23
CA GLU A 258 6.05 36.50 -8.13
C GLU A 258 7.03 37.48 -7.47
N ALA A 259 8.28 37.07 -7.26
CA ALA A 259 9.29 37.97 -6.71
C ALA A 259 9.57 39.15 -7.66
N LEU A 260 9.62 38.89 -8.97
CA LEU A 260 9.79 39.92 -9.99
C LEU A 260 8.55 40.82 -10.12
N SER A 261 7.33 40.29 -9.98
CA SER A 261 6.10 41.09 -10.02
C SER A 261 6.02 42.02 -8.81
N ARG A 262 6.27 41.52 -7.59
CA ARG A 262 6.36 42.36 -6.38
C ARG A 262 7.43 43.44 -6.51
N GLY A 263 8.61 43.08 -7.05
CA GLY A 263 9.68 44.04 -7.31
C GLY A 263 9.32 45.08 -8.38
N ARG A 264 8.51 44.73 -9.37
CA ARG A 264 7.97 45.66 -10.38
C ARG A 264 6.94 46.60 -9.77
N GLU A 265 6.01 46.09 -8.98
CA GLU A 265 4.98 46.88 -8.29
C GLU A 265 5.60 47.89 -7.33
N TYR A 266 6.59 47.48 -6.52
CA TYR A 266 7.32 48.39 -5.65
C TYR A 266 8.00 49.52 -6.42
N ARG A 267 8.67 49.19 -7.54
CA ARG A 267 9.31 50.20 -8.40
C ARG A 267 8.27 51.13 -9.04
N GLN A 268 7.13 50.61 -9.49
CA GLN A 268 6.05 51.42 -10.05
C GLN A 268 5.47 52.37 -9.00
N ALA A 269 5.21 51.90 -7.78
CA ALA A 269 4.77 52.74 -6.68
C ALA A 269 5.80 53.84 -6.36
N LYS A 270 7.10 53.50 -6.38
CA LYS A 270 8.17 54.48 -6.15
C LYS A 270 8.25 55.53 -7.25
N VAL A 271 8.09 55.13 -8.51
CA VAL A 271 8.03 56.06 -9.65
C VAL A 271 6.85 57.00 -9.49
N ALA A 272 5.65 56.49 -9.18
CA ALA A 272 4.47 57.32 -8.96
C ALA A 272 4.66 58.33 -7.80
N GLU A 273 5.27 57.90 -6.69
CA GLU A 273 5.61 58.79 -5.58
C GLU A 273 6.58 59.91 -6.01
N LEU A 274 7.61 59.56 -6.78
CA LEU A 274 8.58 60.53 -7.28
C LEU A 274 7.95 61.49 -8.30
N GLU A 275 7.08 61.01 -9.18
CA GLU A 275 6.33 61.84 -10.13
C GLU A 275 5.45 62.86 -9.40
N GLN A 276 4.75 62.43 -8.34
CA GLN A 276 3.95 63.34 -7.52
C GLN A 276 4.81 64.43 -6.84
N LYS A 277 6.00 64.06 -6.35
CA LYS A 277 6.96 65.03 -5.76
C LYS A 277 7.47 66.01 -6.80
N VAL A 278 7.84 65.53 -7.99
CA VAL A 278 8.29 66.38 -9.11
C VAL A 278 7.18 67.37 -9.49
N GLU A 279 5.94 66.91 -9.56
CA GLU A 279 4.80 67.75 -9.89
C GLU A 279 4.51 68.79 -8.79
N GLY A 280 4.69 68.42 -7.52
CA GLY A 280 4.68 69.36 -6.39
C GLY A 280 5.76 70.44 -6.53
N PHE A 281 6.99 70.06 -6.89
CA PHE A 281 8.08 71.01 -7.12
C PHE A 281 7.85 71.91 -8.34
N ARG A 282 7.24 71.40 -9.41
CA ARG A 282 6.85 72.20 -10.58
C ARG A 282 5.84 73.26 -10.19
N ARG A 283 4.72 72.87 -9.57
CA ARG A 283 3.71 73.81 -9.05
C ARG A 283 4.32 74.86 -8.11
N GLY A 284 5.20 74.45 -7.19
CA GLY A 284 5.88 75.38 -6.30
C GLY A 284 6.90 76.29 -7.00
N ARG A 285 7.47 75.89 -8.14
CA ARG A 285 8.32 76.74 -8.99
C ARG A 285 7.48 77.75 -9.75
N ASP A 286 6.36 77.32 -10.32
CA ASP A 286 5.48 78.18 -11.13
C ASP A 286 4.82 79.24 -10.24
N TYR A 287 4.33 78.88 -9.05
CA TYR A 287 3.85 79.83 -8.05
C TYR A 287 4.91 80.89 -7.68
N ARG A 288 6.16 80.47 -7.48
CA ARG A 288 7.25 81.41 -7.18
C ARG A 288 7.56 82.33 -8.37
N LYS A 289 7.51 81.82 -9.59
CA LYS A 289 7.69 82.64 -10.81
C LYS A 289 6.59 83.68 -10.95
N GLU A 290 5.33 83.29 -10.77
CA GLU A 290 4.19 84.22 -10.80
C GLU A 290 4.33 85.29 -9.72
N ARG A 291 4.68 84.90 -8.49
CA ARG A 291 4.90 85.84 -7.39
C ARG A 291 6.07 86.79 -7.64
N ILE A 292 7.15 86.32 -8.26
CA ILE A 292 8.28 87.17 -8.66
C ILE A 292 7.80 88.18 -9.71
N ALA A 293 7.07 87.75 -10.73
CA ALA A 293 6.55 88.65 -11.76
C ALA A 293 5.60 89.71 -11.19
N GLU A 294 4.74 89.33 -10.23
CA GLU A 294 3.86 90.26 -9.51
C GLU A 294 4.68 91.31 -8.73
N LEU A 295 5.67 90.88 -7.95
CA LEU A 295 6.54 91.78 -7.19
C LEU A 295 7.39 92.68 -8.09
N GLU A 296 7.85 92.17 -9.24
CA GLU A 296 8.55 92.96 -10.26
C GLU A 296 7.64 94.06 -10.83
N SER A 297 6.37 93.76 -11.10
CA SER A 297 5.37 94.75 -11.52
C SER A 297 5.11 95.81 -10.45
N GLU A 298 4.92 95.41 -9.18
CA GLU A 298 4.76 96.35 -8.06
C GLU A 298 6.00 97.25 -7.89
N LEU A 299 7.19 96.68 -8.05
CA LEU A 299 8.45 97.41 -7.95
C LEU A 299 8.56 98.44 -9.09
N GLN A 300 8.21 98.05 -10.31
CA GLN A 300 8.18 98.94 -11.47
C GLN A 300 7.18 100.10 -11.27
N GLU A 301 5.97 99.82 -10.78
CA GLU A 301 4.99 100.87 -10.47
C GLU A 301 5.50 101.86 -9.41
N ARG A 302 6.17 101.36 -8.36
CA ARG A 302 6.79 102.21 -7.33
C ARG A 302 7.92 103.04 -7.91
N GLU A 303 8.76 102.47 -8.77
CA GLU A 303 9.82 103.21 -9.45
C GLU A 303 9.27 104.34 -10.32
N ASP A 304 8.21 104.07 -11.09
CA ASP A 304 7.58 105.08 -11.94
C ASP A 304 6.89 106.16 -11.11
N LYS A 305 6.26 105.80 -9.98
CA LYS A 305 5.75 106.76 -9.00
C LYS A 305 6.86 107.62 -8.39
N LEU A 306 8.02 107.04 -8.06
CA LEU A 306 9.18 107.78 -7.57
C LEU A 306 9.74 108.73 -8.63
N LYS A 307 9.84 108.30 -9.90
CA LYS A 307 10.22 109.19 -11.02
C LYS A 307 9.25 110.36 -11.15
N TRP A 308 7.95 110.10 -11.07
CA TRP A 308 6.93 111.14 -11.10
C TRP A 308 7.08 112.12 -9.92
N LEU A 309 7.23 111.63 -8.70
CA LEU A 309 7.45 112.47 -7.50
C LEU A 309 8.73 113.31 -7.62
N ARG A 310 9.82 112.76 -8.17
CA ARG A 310 11.06 113.52 -8.44
C ARG A 310 10.82 114.64 -9.45
N SER A 311 10.09 114.37 -10.54
CA SER A 311 9.71 115.38 -11.53
C SER A 311 8.85 116.49 -10.92
N VAL A 312 7.84 116.13 -10.12
CA VAL A 312 6.99 117.09 -9.40
C VAL A 312 7.81 117.93 -8.42
N SER A 313 8.68 117.30 -7.63
CA SER A 313 9.58 118.03 -6.72
C SER A 313 10.50 118.98 -7.46
N GLU A 314 11.02 118.61 -8.63
CA GLU A 314 11.89 119.47 -9.43
C GLU A 314 11.10 120.66 -10.01
N LYS A 315 9.88 120.43 -10.51
CA LYS A 315 8.97 121.52 -10.93
C LYS A 315 8.66 122.48 -9.79
N HIS A 316 8.37 121.98 -8.59
CA HIS A 316 8.18 122.83 -7.42
C HIS A 316 9.44 123.60 -7.03
N ARG A 317 10.64 122.99 -7.13
CA ARG A 317 11.91 123.70 -6.92
C ARG A 317 12.12 124.80 -7.95
N GLN A 318 11.82 124.54 -9.23
CA GLN A 318 11.91 125.52 -10.31
C GLN A 318 10.93 126.68 -10.09
N ALA A 319 9.65 126.38 -9.84
CA ALA A 319 8.64 127.38 -9.52
C ALA A 319 9.02 128.20 -8.27
N ALA A 320 9.59 127.58 -7.24
CA ALA A 320 10.08 128.30 -6.06
C ALA A 320 11.30 129.19 -6.38
N ARG A 321 12.19 128.79 -7.29
CA ARG A 321 13.30 129.63 -7.78
C ARG A 321 12.78 130.83 -8.57
N GLU A 322 11.83 130.61 -9.48
CA GLU A 322 11.17 131.65 -10.26
C GLU A 322 10.42 132.64 -9.37
N PHE A 323 9.58 132.16 -8.44
CA PHE A 323 8.86 133.01 -7.50
C PHE A 323 9.81 133.85 -6.63
N ARG A 324 10.94 133.28 -6.19
CA ARG A 324 11.99 134.04 -5.47
C ARG A 324 12.64 135.09 -6.36
N ALA A 325 12.91 134.76 -7.63
CA ALA A 325 13.46 135.72 -8.59
C ALA A 325 12.47 136.86 -8.88
N GLU A 326 11.19 136.54 -9.13
CA GLU A 326 10.14 137.54 -9.29
C GLU A 326 9.96 138.40 -8.04
N SER A 327 10.02 137.80 -6.85
CA SER A 327 9.92 138.54 -5.59
C SER A 327 11.09 139.50 -5.42
N ARG A 328 12.31 139.09 -5.81
CA ARG A 328 13.48 139.99 -5.85
C ARG A 328 13.29 141.11 -6.86
N GLU A 329 12.83 140.82 -8.08
CA GLU A 329 12.54 141.86 -9.06
C GLU A 329 11.45 142.83 -8.59
N ARG A 330 10.37 142.33 -7.97
CA ARG A 330 9.32 143.18 -7.40
C ARG A 330 9.89 144.04 -6.28
N GLN A 331 10.75 143.48 -5.43
CA GLN A 331 11.42 144.22 -4.35
C GLN A 331 12.34 145.31 -4.92
N GLU A 332 13.16 145.01 -5.92
CA GLU A 332 14.02 145.98 -6.59
C GLU A 332 13.20 147.07 -7.31
N ARG A 333 12.08 146.71 -7.94
CA ARG A 333 11.14 147.67 -8.53
C ARG A 333 10.53 148.57 -7.45
N MET A 334 10.09 148.00 -6.33
CA MET A 334 9.58 148.76 -5.19
C MET A 334 10.64 149.72 -4.66
N GLU A 335 11.86 149.27 -4.43
CA GLU A 335 12.98 150.13 -4.02
C GLU A 335 13.27 151.23 -5.04
N SER A 336 13.16 150.94 -6.35
CA SER A 336 13.32 151.94 -7.40
C SER A 336 12.18 152.98 -7.42
N LEU A 337 10.95 152.55 -7.16
CA LEU A 337 9.78 153.42 -7.04
C LEU A 337 9.84 154.25 -5.76
N GLU A 338 10.29 153.67 -4.65
CA GLU A 338 10.55 154.37 -3.39
C GLU A 338 11.64 155.44 -3.58
N LYS A 339 12.74 155.12 -4.28
CA LYS A 339 13.75 156.11 -4.66
C LYS A 339 13.17 157.22 -5.53
N ARG A 340 12.34 156.88 -6.52
CA ARG A 340 11.64 157.88 -7.36
C ARG A 340 10.66 158.74 -6.58
N LEU A 341 9.91 158.15 -5.63
CA LEU A 341 9.02 158.88 -4.74
C LEU A 341 9.82 159.81 -3.83
N ALA A 342 10.97 159.38 -3.30
CA ALA A 342 11.87 160.22 -2.53
C ALA A 342 12.46 161.36 -3.38
N ASP A 343 12.81 161.11 -4.64
CA ASP A 343 13.26 162.13 -5.59
C ASP A 343 12.15 163.12 -5.98
N LEU A 344 10.92 162.63 -6.17
CA LEU A 344 9.77 163.48 -6.45
C LEU A 344 9.37 164.30 -5.23
N ASP A 345 9.43 163.74 -4.02
CA ASP A 345 9.20 164.47 -2.77
C ASP A 345 10.29 165.52 -2.53
N SER A 346 11.56 165.20 -2.81
CA SER A 346 12.64 166.20 -2.76
C SER A 346 12.47 167.29 -3.83
N LYS A 347 11.99 166.95 -5.03
CA LYS A 347 11.60 167.92 -6.07
C LYS A 347 10.38 168.74 -5.68
N LEU A 348 9.37 168.17 -5.04
CA LEU A 348 8.20 168.90 -4.52
C LEU A 348 8.60 169.84 -3.39
N LYS A 349 9.47 169.40 -2.47
CA LYS A 349 10.08 170.28 -1.46
C LYS A 349 10.88 171.40 -2.11
N SER A 350 11.67 171.08 -3.14
CA SER A 350 12.40 172.06 -3.96
C SER A 350 11.45 173.06 -4.63
N MET A 351 10.39 172.62 -5.29
CA MET A 351 9.37 173.50 -5.90
C MET A 351 8.63 174.34 -4.85
N ARG A 352 8.20 173.76 -3.71
CA ARG A 352 7.63 174.51 -2.58
C ARG A 352 8.61 175.56 -2.03
N SER A 353 9.91 175.29 -2.08
CA SER A 353 10.95 176.22 -1.65
C SER A 353 11.38 177.23 -2.73
N SER A 354 11.11 176.94 -4.00
CA SER A 354 11.52 177.73 -5.16
C SER A 354 10.86 179.11 -5.17
N ARG A 355 11.68 180.09 -5.54
CA ARG A 355 11.32 181.52 -5.59
C ARG A 355 10.06 181.77 -6.42
N SER A 356 9.84 181.09 -7.54
CA SER A 356 8.63 181.26 -8.37
C SER A 356 7.32 180.77 -7.71
N TRP A 357 7.39 179.78 -6.82
CA TRP A 357 6.25 179.34 -5.99
C TRP A 357 5.95 180.32 -4.85
N ARG A 358 7.02 180.97 -4.33
CA ARG A 358 6.91 182.06 -3.35
C ARG A 358 6.36 183.36 -3.97
N TYR A 359 6.71 183.69 -5.22
CA TYR A 359 6.22 184.87 -5.94
C TYR A 359 4.78 184.72 -6.48
N THR A 360 4.27 183.49 -6.65
CA THR A 360 2.87 183.21 -7.02
C THR A 360 1.96 182.92 -5.81
N LYS A 361 2.51 182.92 -4.58
CA LYS A 361 1.75 182.78 -3.33
C LYS A 361 0.74 183.92 -3.08
N PRO A 362 1.00 185.19 -3.48
CA PRO A 362 -0.04 186.25 -3.41
C PRO A 362 -1.15 186.02 -4.45
N LEU A 363 -0.82 185.51 -5.63
CA LEU A 363 -1.78 185.26 -6.72
C LEU A 363 -2.68 184.04 -6.46
N ARG A 364 -2.20 183.04 -5.70
CA ARG A 364 -2.99 181.88 -5.25
C ARG A 364 -3.92 182.16 -4.06
N ARG A 365 -3.86 183.35 -3.45
CA ARG A 365 -4.86 183.80 -2.48
C ARG A 365 -6.11 184.41 -3.13
N LEU A 366 -6.09 184.66 -4.44
CA LEU A 366 -7.23 185.23 -5.18
C LEU A 366 -8.10 184.18 -5.91
N ASN A 367 -7.62 182.94 -6.06
CA ASN A 367 -8.42 181.79 -6.50
C ASN A 367 -8.41 180.75 -5.38
N GLY A 368 -9.44 180.76 -4.54
CA GLY A 368 -9.53 179.94 -3.35
C GLY A 368 -9.47 178.44 -3.64
N THR A 369 -8.70 177.73 -2.84
CA THR A 369 -9.02 176.43 -2.21
C THR A 369 -7.89 176.12 -1.23
N GLY A 370 -8.28 175.79 0.01
CA GLY A 370 -7.38 175.40 1.08
C GLY A 370 -6.82 173.98 0.93
N ASP A 371 -5.96 173.69 1.90
CA ASP A 371 -5.20 172.46 2.22
C ASP A 371 -4.03 172.03 1.31
#